data_AF-A0A8S3FND9-F1
#
_entry.id   AF-A0A8S3FND9-F1
#
_cell.length_a   1.000
_cell.length_b   1.000
_cell.length_c   1.000
_cell.angle_alpha   90.00
_cell.angle_beta   90.00
_cell.angle_gamma   90.00
#
_symmetry.space_group_name_H-M   'P 1'
#
loop_
_entity.id
_entity.type
_entity.pdbx_description
1 polymer ?
#
loop_
_entity_poly.entity_id
_entity_poly.type
_entity_poly.pdbx_seq_one_letter_code
_entity_poly.pdbx_strand_id
1 'polypeptide(L)'
;GCWCDVTVLIDQNGGYNITVDNQIWLRSARTAIYVDNRWYSTEDNSLPLTNISTAQGNDPNLGSWNETILTYNLARNQSSTPVVARIRQWNIVSAFTFHFETGDKALTDRLPLDMEQVR
;
A
#
# COMPACT_ATOMS: atom_id res chain seq x y z
N GLY A 1 -20.26 21.69 0.37
CA GLY A 1 -19.70 20.34 0.32
C GLY A 1 -19.65 19.80 1.73
N CYS A 2 -19.91 18.51 1.92
CA CYS A 2 -19.60 17.84 3.19
C CYS A 2 -18.13 17.40 3.06
N TRP A 3 -17.27 17.93 3.92
CA TRP A 3 -15.84 17.64 3.94
C TRP A 3 -15.63 16.68 5.09
N CYS A 4 -15.03 15.51 4.86
CA CYS A 4 -14.63 14.63 5.95
C CYS A 4 -13.11 14.61 6.08
N ASP A 5 -12.63 14.47 7.31
CA ASP A 5 -11.21 14.37 7.59
C ASP A 5 -10.74 12.93 7.36
N VAL A 6 -10.06 12.70 6.24
CA VAL A 6 -9.46 11.40 5.91
C VAL A 6 -8.04 11.37 6.45
N THR A 7 -7.75 10.40 7.32
CA THR A 7 -6.40 10.20 7.87
C THR A 7 -5.96 8.75 7.67
N VAL A 8 -4.73 8.59 7.21
CA VAL A 8 -4.05 7.29 7.06
C VAL A 8 -3.01 7.14 8.17
N LEU A 9 -3.14 6.09 8.98
CA LEU A 9 -2.19 5.73 10.04
C LEU A 9 -1.53 4.41 9.70
N ILE A 10 -0.19 4.37 9.63
CA ILE A 10 0.58 3.16 9.33
C ILE A 10 1.31 2.69 10.59
N ASP A 11 1.34 1.39 10.81
CA ASP A 11 2.21 0.78 11.81
C ASP A 11 3.60 0.41 11.24
N GLN A 12 4.54 0.09 12.12
CA GLN A 12 5.92 -0.28 11.75
C GLN A 12 6.03 -1.52 10.85
N ASN A 13 4.95 -2.28 10.67
CA ASN A 13 4.89 -3.53 9.94
C ASN A 13 4.00 -3.40 8.68
N GLY A 14 3.69 -2.18 8.24
CA GLY A 14 2.97 -1.89 7.00
C GLY A 14 1.47 -2.18 7.04
N GLY A 15 0.93 -2.49 8.21
CA GLY A 15 -0.52 -2.47 8.45
C GLY A 15 -0.99 -1.03 8.58
N TYR A 16 -2.16 -0.71 8.06
CA TYR A 16 -2.68 0.65 8.08
C TYR A 16 -4.15 0.72 8.43
N ASN A 17 -4.54 1.84 9.05
CA ASN A 17 -5.92 2.21 9.27
C ASN A 17 -6.24 3.47 8.47
N ILE A 18 -7.41 3.48 7.85
CA ILE A 18 -8.01 4.69 7.30
C ILE A 18 -9.13 5.10 8.24
N THR A 19 -9.05 6.33 8.73
CA THR A 19 -10.12 6.95 9.51
C THR A 19 -10.78 8.06 8.70
N VAL A 20 -12.10 8.16 8.86
CA VAL A 20 -12.93 9.24 8.33
C VAL A 20 -13.62 9.88 9.52
N ASP A 21 -13.41 11.18 9.75
CA ASP A 21 -13.95 11.92 10.90
C ASP A 21 -13.64 11.23 12.24
N ASN A 22 -12.37 10.81 12.39
CA ASN A 22 -11.84 10.05 13.53
C ASN A 22 -12.48 8.67 13.79
N GLN A 23 -13.35 8.19 12.90
CA GLN A 23 -13.89 6.83 12.96
C GLN A 23 -13.13 5.91 12.02
N ILE A 24 -12.81 4.70 12.48
CA ILE A 24 -12.13 3.71 11.63
C ILE A 24 -13.09 3.26 10.54
N TRP A 25 -12.71 3.54 9.30
CA TRP A 25 -13.44 3.13 8.12
C TRP A 25 -12.86 1.84 7.54
N LEU A 26 -11.53 1.71 7.54
CA LEU A 26 -10.84 0.52 7.05
C LEU A 26 -9.65 0.17 7.95
N ARG A 27 -9.45 -1.12 8.20
CA ARG A 27 -8.24 -1.69 8.80
C ARG A 27 -7.64 -2.65 7.80
N SER A 28 -6.38 -2.46 7.44
CA SER A 28 -5.69 -3.35 6.51
C SER A 28 -5.16 -4.59 7.23
N ALA A 29 -5.04 -5.68 6.47
CA ALA A 29 -4.16 -6.78 6.84
C ALA A 29 -2.68 -6.38 6.62
N ARG A 30 -1.78 -7.30 7.00
CA ARG A 30 -0.37 -7.25 6.63
C ARG A 30 -0.24 -7.32 5.10
N THR A 31 0.74 -6.61 4.55
CA THR A 31 0.97 -6.62 3.09
C THR A 31 1.66 -7.91 2.68
N ALA A 32 1.17 -8.56 1.62
CA ALA A 32 1.73 -9.76 1.03
C ALA A 32 1.70 -9.70 -0.51
N ILE A 33 2.66 -10.38 -1.16
CA ILE A 33 2.76 -10.48 -2.61
C ILE A 33 3.05 -11.94 -2.97
N TYR A 34 2.41 -12.45 -4.02
CA TYR A 34 2.72 -13.75 -4.60
C TYR A 34 3.59 -13.60 -5.85
N VAL A 35 4.81 -14.10 -5.82
CA VAL A 35 5.80 -14.01 -6.93
C VAL A 35 6.66 -15.26 -6.92
N ASP A 36 7.09 -15.74 -8.09
CA ASP A 36 7.97 -16.91 -8.23
C ASP A 36 7.45 -18.15 -7.47
N ASN A 37 6.12 -18.35 -7.55
CA ASN A 37 5.40 -19.43 -6.89
C ASN A 37 5.55 -19.48 -5.35
N ARG A 38 5.75 -18.32 -4.73
CA ARG A 38 5.93 -18.16 -3.28
C ARG A 38 5.24 -16.89 -2.77
N TRP A 39 4.63 -16.99 -1.58
CA TRP A 39 4.16 -15.84 -0.83
C TRP A 39 5.33 -15.14 -0.12
N TYR A 40 5.36 -13.82 -0.23
CA TYR A 40 6.22 -12.94 0.53
C TYR A 40 5.36 -11.99 1.35
N SER A 41 5.65 -11.83 2.64
CA SER A 41 4.80 -11.04 3.53
C SER A 41 5.59 -10.22 4.54
N THR A 42 4.96 -9.16 5.02
CA THR A 42 5.45 -8.38 6.17
C THR A 42 5.28 -9.15 7.49
N GLU A 43 4.41 -10.16 7.54
CA GLU A 43 4.13 -10.96 8.73
C GLU A 43 5.25 -11.95 9.06
N ASP A 44 5.78 -12.63 8.04
CA ASP A 44 6.90 -13.57 8.15
C ASP A 44 8.27 -12.91 7.86
N ASN A 45 8.28 -11.58 7.68
CA ASN A 45 9.47 -10.77 7.38
C ASN A 45 10.20 -11.17 6.09
N SER A 46 9.55 -11.91 5.19
CA SER A 46 10.09 -12.19 3.85
C SER A 46 9.90 -11.02 2.88
N LEU A 47 9.02 -10.08 3.22
CA LEU A 47 8.84 -8.77 2.58
C LEU A 47 8.95 -7.65 3.64
N PRO A 48 10.15 -7.38 4.17
CA PRO A 48 10.32 -6.36 5.19
C PRO A 48 9.94 -4.97 4.67
N LEU A 49 9.17 -4.23 5.47
CA LEU A 49 8.99 -2.79 5.30
C LEU A 49 10.28 -2.09 5.73
N THR A 50 10.92 -1.40 4.80
CA THR A 50 12.23 -0.77 5.03
C THR A 50 12.14 0.74 5.23
N ASN A 51 11.10 1.37 4.70
CA ASN A 51 10.91 2.81 4.83
C ASN A 51 9.43 3.21 4.79
N ILE A 52 9.08 4.22 5.58
CA ILE A 52 7.81 4.95 5.50
C ILE A 52 8.15 6.41 5.26
N SER A 53 7.64 7.00 4.20
CA SER A 53 7.80 8.42 3.93
C SER A 53 6.49 9.05 3.50
N THR A 54 6.48 10.38 3.42
CA THR A 54 5.30 11.14 2.99
C THR A 54 5.65 12.06 1.84
N ALA A 55 4.72 12.24 0.92
CA ALA A 55 4.77 13.24 -0.14
C ALA A 55 3.49 14.07 -0.14
N GLN A 56 3.53 15.22 -0.78
CA GLN A 56 2.37 16.10 -0.95
C GLN A 56 2.38 16.68 -2.36
N GLY A 57 1.21 17.06 -2.85
CA GLY A 57 1.09 17.69 -4.16
C GLY A 57 -0.31 18.18 -4.44
N ASN A 58 -0.57 18.49 -5.71
CA ASN A 58 -1.86 19.00 -6.15
C ASN A 58 -2.31 18.30 -7.42
N ASP A 59 -3.52 17.75 -7.39
CA ASP A 59 -4.23 17.22 -8.55
C ASP A 59 -5.07 18.33 -9.18
N PRO A 60 -5.07 18.52 -10.52
CA PRO A 60 -5.84 19.58 -11.17
C PRO A 60 -7.35 19.52 -10.93
N ASN A 61 -7.90 18.33 -10.68
CA ASN A 61 -9.35 18.11 -10.55
C ASN A 61 -9.77 17.86 -9.10
N LEU A 62 -8.92 17.20 -8.32
CA LEU A 62 -9.23 16.78 -6.94
C LEU A 62 -8.59 17.69 -5.87
N GLY A 63 -7.69 18.58 -6.27
CA GLY A 63 -6.99 19.52 -5.40
C GLY A 63 -5.81 18.89 -4.66
N SER A 64 -5.44 19.49 -3.54
CA SER A 64 -4.25 19.09 -2.79
C SER A 64 -4.39 17.71 -2.16
N TRP A 65 -3.29 16.96 -2.17
CA TRP A 65 -3.22 15.62 -1.61
C TRP A 65 -1.98 15.43 -0.74
N ASN A 66 -2.11 14.53 0.22
CA ASN A 66 -1.01 13.95 0.98
C ASN A 66 -0.90 12.47 0.59
N GLU A 67 0.32 11.96 0.49
CA GLU A 67 0.60 10.58 0.13
C GLU A 67 1.52 9.95 1.16
N THR A 68 1.15 8.78 1.68
CA THR A 68 2.02 7.94 2.47
C THR A 68 2.63 6.87 1.57
N ILE A 69 3.95 6.78 1.58
CA ILE A 69 4.74 5.89 0.72
C ILE A 69 5.37 4.82 1.61
N LEU A 70 5.15 3.57 1.26
CA LEU A 70 5.65 2.38 1.95
C LEU A 70 6.62 1.65 1.03
N THR A 71 7.89 1.62 1.39
CA THR A 71 8.90 0.90 0.63
C THR A 71 9.19 -0.44 1.30
N TYR A 72 8.94 -1.50 0.57
CA TYR A 72 9.26 -2.87 0.95
C TYR A 72 10.47 -3.36 0.19
N ASN A 73 11.20 -4.30 0.78
CA ASN A 73 12.33 -4.93 0.11
C ASN A 73 12.00 -6.39 -0.25
N LEU A 74 11.85 -6.67 -1.55
CA LEU A 74 11.63 -8.03 -2.05
C LEU A 74 12.98 -8.66 -2.41
N ALA A 75 13.50 -9.51 -1.53
CA ALA A 75 14.74 -10.24 -1.72
C ALA A 75 14.49 -11.57 -2.46
N ARG A 76 15.09 -11.73 -3.65
CA ARG A 76 14.94 -12.90 -4.53
C ARG A 76 16.25 -13.28 -5.18
N ASN A 77 16.67 -14.54 -5.05
CA ASN A 77 17.82 -15.12 -5.76
C ASN A 77 19.06 -14.19 -5.79
N GLN A 78 19.50 -13.74 -4.61
CA GLN A 78 20.66 -12.82 -4.42
C GLN A 78 20.48 -11.40 -4.96
N SER A 79 19.28 -11.04 -5.44
CA SER A 79 18.92 -9.68 -5.83
C SER A 79 17.84 -9.11 -4.89
N SER A 80 17.88 -7.80 -4.67
CA SER A 80 16.89 -7.09 -3.85
C SER A 80 16.17 -6.07 -4.73
N THR A 81 14.85 -6.13 -4.79
CA THR A 81 14.04 -5.18 -5.57
C THR A 81 13.14 -4.40 -4.61
N PRO A 82 13.14 -3.06 -4.65
CA PRO A 82 12.17 -2.28 -3.89
C PRO A 82 10.77 -2.47 -4.50
N VAL A 83 9.80 -2.71 -3.64
CA VAL A 83 8.38 -2.66 -3.97
C VAL A 83 7.79 -1.47 -3.24
N VAL A 84 7.03 -0.63 -3.91
CA VAL A 84 6.53 0.62 -3.35
C VAL A 84 5.01 0.60 -3.34
N ALA A 85 4.40 0.71 -2.16
CA ALA A 85 2.99 1.02 -2.04
C ALA A 85 2.80 2.51 -1.73
N ARG A 86 1.72 3.10 -2.25
CA ARG A 86 1.36 4.48 -1.99
C ARG A 86 -0.12 4.56 -1.60
N ILE A 87 -0.39 5.28 -0.53
CA ILE A 87 -1.75 5.61 -0.10
C ILE A 87 -1.88 7.13 -0.21
N ARG A 88 -2.62 7.60 -1.21
CA ARG A 88 -2.85 9.03 -1.42
C ARG A 88 -4.22 9.41 -0.90
N GLN A 89 -4.32 10.53 -0.21
CA GLN A 89 -5.56 11.06 0.38
C GLN A 89 -5.79 12.52 -0.01
N TRP A 90 -7.04 12.87 -0.27
CA TRP A 90 -7.52 14.23 -0.56
C TRP A 90 -8.55 14.65 0.48
N ASN A 91 -8.27 15.76 1.17
CA ASN A 91 -9.14 16.27 2.23
C ASN A 91 -10.31 17.10 1.67
N ILE A 92 -10.17 17.62 0.44
CA ILE A 92 -11.20 18.49 -0.18
C ILE A 92 -12.38 17.66 -0.73
N VAL A 93 -12.07 16.57 -1.41
CA VAL A 93 -13.06 15.71 -2.11
C VAL A 93 -13.33 14.40 -1.40
N SER A 94 -12.79 14.20 -0.19
CA SER A 94 -13.01 12.99 0.62
C SER A 94 -12.71 11.71 -0.17
N ALA A 95 -11.47 11.60 -0.66
CA ALA A 95 -11.04 10.51 -1.53
C ALA A 95 -9.68 9.97 -1.10
N PHE A 96 -9.41 8.71 -1.45
CA PHE A 96 -8.09 8.12 -1.35
C PHE A 96 -7.86 7.12 -2.48
N THR A 97 -6.59 6.85 -2.81
CA THR A 97 -6.18 5.82 -3.78
C THR A 97 -5.06 4.97 -3.21
N PHE A 98 -5.01 3.72 -3.69
CA PHE A 98 -3.93 2.79 -3.42
C PHE A 98 -3.18 2.50 -4.71
N HIS A 99 -1.87 2.66 -4.68
CA HIS A 99 -0.98 2.28 -5.77
C HIS A 99 0.01 1.25 -5.25
N PHE A 100 0.28 0.23 -6.06
CA PHE A 100 1.24 -0.82 -5.73
C PHE A 100 2.17 -1.04 -6.91
N GLU A 101 3.41 -0.60 -6.76
CA GLU A 101 4.46 -0.61 -7.79
C GLU A 101 5.47 -1.69 -7.45
N THR A 102 5.50 -2.78 -8.23
CA THR A 102 6.45 -3.88 -8.06
C THR A 102 7.78 -3.67 -8.81
N GLY A 103 8.01 -2.45 -9.32
CA GLY A 103 9.13 -2.10 -10.20
C GLY A 103 8.95 -2.58 -11.65
N ASP A 104 9.98 -2.35 -12.48
CA ASP A 104 9.97 -2.60 -13.94
C ASP A 104 10.05 -4.08 -14.35
N LYS A 105 10.11 -5.00 -13.39
CA LYS A 105 10.17 -6.43 -13.72
C LYS A 105 8.77 -6.95 -14.01
N ALA A 106 8.57 -7.45 -15.23
CA ALA A 106 7.42 -8.26 -15.56
C ALA A 106 7.28 -9.37 -14.51
N LEU A 107 6.19 -9.36 -13.75
CA LEU A 107 5.80 -10.50 -12.93
C LEU A 107 5.38 -11.60 -13.91
N THR A 108 6.33 -12.45 -14.30
CA THR A 108 6.08 -13.68 -15.05
C THR A 108 5.45 -14.71 -14.10
N ASP A 109 4.68 -15.65 -14.65
CA ASP A 109 4.05 -16.74 -13.89
C ASP A 109 2.97 -16.31 -12.88
N ARG A 110 2.10 -15.38 -13.31
CA ARG A 110 0.87 -15.05 -12.56
C ARG A 110 -0.11 -16.22 -12.66
N LEU A 111 -0.24 -17.00 -11.59
CA LEU A 111 -1.42 -17.85 -11.41
C LEU A 111 -2.62 -16.95 -11.14
N PRO A 112 -3.77 -17.13 -11.83
CA PRO A 112 -4.99 -16.44 -11.47
C PRO A 112 -5.32 -16.74 -10.01
N LEU A 113 -5.78 -15.71 -9.28
CA LEU A 113 -6.17 -15.85 -7.89
C LEU A 113 -7.29 -16.88 -7.82
N ASP A 114 -7.05 -17.99 -7.12
CA ASP A 114 -8.09 -18.97 -6.83
C ASP A 114 -9.06 -18.31 -5.84
N MET A 115 -10.24 -17.96 -6.32
CA MET A 115 -11.25 -17.26 -5.53
C MET A 115 -11.82 -18.11 -4.40
N GLU A 116 -11.50 -19.40 -4.32
CA GLU A 116 -11.89 -20.26 -3.20
C GLU A 116 -10.94 -20.17 -1.99
N GLN A 117 -9.75 -19.58 -2.15
CA GLN A 117 -8.75 -19.47 -1.07
C GLN A 117 -8.72 -18.11 -0.36
N VAL A 118 -9.49 -17.13 -0.82
CA VAL A 118 -9.66 -15.84 -0.12
C VAL A 118 -10.79 -15.98 0.88
N ARG A 119 -10.45 -16.19 2.15
CA ARG A 119 -11.38 -16.13 3.31
C ARG A 119 -11.12 -14.90 4.14
#